data_AF-A0A174RLP9-F1
#
_entry.id   AF-A0A174RLP9-F1
#
_cell.length_a   1.000
_cell.length_b   1.000
_cell.length_c   1.000
_cell.angle_alpha   90.00
_cell.angle_beta   90.00
_cell.angle_gamma   90.00
#
_symmetry.space_group_name_H-M   'P 1'
#
loop_
_entity.id
_entity.type
_entity.pdbx_description
1 polymer ?
#
loop_
_entity_poly.entity_id
_entity_poly.type
_entity_poly.pdbx_seq_one_letter_code
_entity_poly.pdbx_strand_id
1 'polypeptide(L)'
;MKKYRMALMKRLLILIVTSPIFLIVYGISFYELYTLCKFGIRNHNIAILFLCMLFFLGCLIFLLYKNMRELEYLPYGIINIYEFSNDGIKIVQEENLEVKFHDMKSFDINNKYVFISLKNKDILILNIMNKTSEEKESIKNILKDNIKYIEFYNIKWTCVSILIIISITSFYGVKIYNSAINYNERLAWFLEDLRMRKALNNIEVKNPQEDKEETYKEYANEKDEYEVENTPQIENKEAQEFHLSDKDIYALGVVGAALGSRSYALYESNDGGKTWDIINNDPFGGRLGGATGITFIDTKLGFIALSHSGGSYGELYRTDDGGASYKEVSFPEVKVKLNEKETYNPFVLPEMPYREGNELKVLVGQGSNGDYNGVCKALYESKDEGKTWKYVKEVPLNQ
;
A
#
# COMPACT_ATOMS: atom_id res chain seq x y z
N MET A 1 28.08 -27.01 7.37
CA MET A 1 27.84 -25.56 7.19
C MET A 1 26.36 -25.11 7.16
N LYS A 2 25.43 -25.73 6.40
CA LYS A 2 24.03 -25.22 6.30
C LYS A 2 23.25 -25.21 7.64
N LYS A 3 23.38 -26.27 8.45
CA LYS A 3 22.74 -26.36 9.79
C LYS A 3 23.28 -25.30 10.77
N TYR A 4 24.59 -25.02 10.71
CA TYR A 4 25.27 -23.97 11.48
C TYR A 4 24.67 -22.59 11.18
N ARG A 5 24.62 -22.22 9.89
CA ARG A 5 24.07 -20.94 9.45
C ARG A 5 22.63 -20.74 9.92
N MET A 6 21.82 -21.79 9.84
CA MET A 6 20.43 -21.74 10.28
C MET A 6 20.28 -21.55 11.79
N ALA A 7 21.12 -22.21 12.61
CA ALA A 7 21.10 -22.04 14.06
C ALA A 7 21.53 -20.63 14.48
N LEU A 8 22.59 -20.11 13.86
CA LEU A 8 23.11 -18.77 14.13
C LEU A 8 22.15 -17.66 13.68
N MET A 9 21.57 -17.77 12.48
CA MET A 9 20.57 -16.82 11.99
C MET A 9 19.33 -16.79 12.88
N LYS A 10 18.83 -17.96 13.30
CA LYS A 10 17.69 -18.03 14.24
C LYS A 10 18.02 -17.33 15.56
N ARG A 11 19.22 -17.55 16.09
CA ARG A 11 19.70 -16.90 17.33
C ARG A 11 19.75 -15.37 17.20
N LEU A 12 20.34 -14.85 16.12
CA LEU A 12 20.44 -13.41 15.88
C LEU A 12 19.07 -12.76 15.67
N LEU A 13 18.16 -13.45 14.97
CA LEU A 13 16.81 -12.95 14.75
C LEU A 13 16.03 -12.82 16.06
N ILE A 14 16.09 -13.83 16.94
CA ILE A 14 15.43 -13.79 18.25
C ILE A 14 15.95 -12.62 19.09
N LEU A 15 17.26 -12.37 19.09
CA LEU A 15 17.84 -11.22 19.82
C LEU A 15 17.28 -9.88 19.35
N ILE A 16 17.18 -9.68 18.03
CA ILE A 16 16.73 -8.41 17.47
C ILE A 16 15.25 -8.20 17.79
N VAL A 17 14.41 -9.21 17.54
CA VAL A 17 12.95 -9.13 17.71
C VAL A 17 12.53 -8.98 19.18
N THR A 18 13.33 -9.50 20.12
CA THR A 18 13.07 -9.39 21.57
C THR A 18 13.71 -8.16 22.21
N SER A 19 14.39 -7.31 21.43
CA SER A 19 14.96 -6.06 21.92
C SER A 19 13.86 -5.05 22.25
N PRO A 20 13.89 -4.38 23.43
CA PRO A 20 12.93 -3.34 23.77
C PRO A 20 12.84 -2.22 22.72
N ILE A 21 13.97 -1.85 22.11
CA ILE A 21 14.04 -0.81 21.07
C ILE A 21 13.25 -1.28 19.83
N PHE A 22 13.42 -2.54 19.43
CA PHE A 22 12.72 -3.10 18.28
C PHE A 22 11.21 -3.11 18.52
N LEU A 23 10.75 -3.52 19.71
CA LEU A 23 9.33 -3.53 20.06
C LEU A 23 8.71 -2.13 20.06
N ILE A 24 9.43 -1.13 20.57
CA ILE A 24 8.97 0.28 20.58
C ILE A 24 8.86 0.80 19.14
N VAL A 25 9.90 0.64 18.33
CA VAL A 25 9.89 1.08 16.92
C VAL A 25 8.82 0.33 16.13
N TYR A 26 8.62 -0.96 16.41
CA TYR A 26 7.54 -1.76 15.83
C TYR A 26 6.16 -1.19 16.14
N GLY A 27 5.87 -0.89 17.42
CA GLY A 27 4.62 -0.26 17.82
C GLY A 27 4.40 1.10 17.16
N ILE A 28 5.42 1.97 17.16
CA ILE A 28 5.36 3.30 16.52
C ILE A 28 5.10 3.15 15.02
N SER A 29 5.81 2.23 14.34
CA SER A 29 5.65 2.03 12.90
C SER A 29 4.24 1.59 12.51
N PHE A 30 3.61 0.71 13.30
CA PHE A 30 2.21 0.29 13.07
C PHE A 30 1.20 1.39 13.38
N TYR A 31 1.46 2.20 14.41
CA TYR A 31 0.65 3.38 14.71
C TYR A 31 0.68 4.39 13.56
N GLU A 32 1.88 4.76 13.10
CA GLU A 32 2.06 5.70 11.98
C GLU A 32 1.52 5.16 10.66
N LEU A 33 1.65 3.85 10.42
CA LEU A 33 1.04 3.21 9.26
C LEU A 33 -0.49 3.26 9.34
N TYR A 34 -1.07 2.99 10.52
CA TYR A 34 -2.52 3.11 10.73
C TYR A 34 -3.03 4.53 10.53
N THR A 35 -2.35 5.53 11.08
CA THR A 35 -2.76 6.92 10.92
C THR A 35 -2.63 7.39 9.47
N LEU A 36 -1.58 6.95 8.76
CA LEU A 36 -1.44 7.17 7.32
C LEU A 36 -2.60 6.55 6.53
N CYS A 37 -2.97 5.30 6.82
CA CYS A 37 -4.12 4.66 6.18
C CYS A 37 -5.45 5.34 6.52
N LYS A 38 -5.58 5.95 7.70
CA LYS A 38 -6.82 6.62 8.13
C LYS A 38 -6.97 8.03 7.57
N PHE A 39 -5.90 8.82 7.53
CA PHE A 39 -5.96 10.27 7.24
C PHE A 39 -5.24 10.67 5.95
N GLY A 40 -4.50 9.75 5.32
CA GLY A 40 -3.66 10.04 4.16
C GLY A 40 -2.48 10.97 4.49
N ILE A 41 -1.76 11.39 3.43
CA ILE A 41 -0.54 12.21 3.52
C ILE A 41 -0.83 13.63 4.05
N ARG A 42 -2.06 14.12 3.88
CA ARG A 42 -2.43 15.55 3.99
C ARG A 42 -2.13 16.17 5.36
N ASN A 43 -2.15 15.39 6.44
CA ASN A 43 -2.00 15.89 7.82
C ASN A 43 -0.93 15.15 8.66
N HIS A 44 -0.06 14.32 8.07
CA HIS A 44 0.86 13.48 8.86
C HIS A 44 2.33 13.58 8.46
N ASN A 45 3.18 13.59 9.48
CA ASN A 45 4.63 13.63 9.32
C ASN A 45 5.17 12.23 8.97
N ILE A 46 5.18 11.91 7.67
CA ILE A 46 5.69 10.63 7.13
C ILE A 46 7.16 10.39 7.51
N ALA A 47 7.90 11.43 7.95
CA ALA A 47 9.28 11.28 8.38
C ALA A 47 9.46 10.26 9.52
N ILE A 48 8.49 10.13 10.43
CA ILE A 48 8.56 9.15 11.53
C ILE A 48 8.47 7.72 10.97
N LEU A 49 7.50 7.47 10.08
CA LEU A 49 7.36 6.19 9.41
C LEU A 49 8.61 5.86 8.58
N PHE A 50 9.14 6.83 7.84
CA PHE A 50 10.38 6.68 7.07
C PHE A 50 11.58 6.33 7.96
N LEU A 51 11.72 7.00 9.11
CA LEU A 51 12.78 6.71 10.08
C LEU A 51 12.64 5.29 10.68
N CYS A 52 11.41 4.83 10.93
CA CYS A 52 11.15 3.44 11.33
C CYS A 52 11.55 2.45 10.22
N MET A 53 11.25 2.75 8.95
CA MET A 53 11.63 1.91 7.82
C MET A 53 13.16 1.83 7.65
N LEU A 54 13.87 2.94 7.84
CA LEU A 54 15.34 2.96 7.84
C LEU A 54 15.93 2.13 9.00
N PHE A 55 15.31 2.16 10.18
CA PHE A 55 15.70 1.31 11.31
C PHE A 55 15.56 -0.18 10.96
N PHE A 56 14.42 -0.60 10.40
CA PHE A 56 14.23 -2.00 9.99
C PHE A 56 15.19 -2.42 8.88
N LEU A 57 15.45 -1.54 7.92
CA LEU A 57 16.45 -1.76 6.88
C LEU A 57 17.85 -1.91 7.48
N GLY A 58 18.20 -1.09 8.47
CA GLY A 58 19.45 -1.22 9.23
C GLY A 58 19.55 -2.55 9.97
N CYS A 59 18.47 -3.02 10.62
CA CYS A 59 18.43 -4.34 11.24
C CYS A 59 18.62 -5.48 10.21
N LEU A 60 18.00 -5.36 9.04
CA LEU A 60 18.14 -6.33 7.95
C LEU A 60 19.57 -6.34 7.41
N ILE A 61 20.15 -5.18 7.12
CA ILE A 61 21.54 -5.05 6.67
C ILE A 61 22.50 -5.60 7.73
N PHE A 62 22.26 -5.33 9.01
CA PHE A 62 23.05 -5.90 10.10
C PHE A 62 22.98 -7.43 10.12
N LEU A 63 21.79 -8.03 9.97
CA LEU A 63 21.62 -9.48 9.85
C LEU A 63 22.35 -10.05 8.64
N LEU A 64 22.25 -9.40 7.48
CA LEU A 64 22.93 -9.81 6.25
C LEU A 64 24.45 -9.69 6.37
N TYR A 65 24.94 -8.58 6.91
CA TYR A 65 26.36 -8.35 7.17
C TYR A 65 26.92 -9.38 8.14
N LYS A 66 26.22 -9.64 9.26
CA LYS A 66 26.60 -10.69 10.22
C LYS A 66 26.63 -12.07 9.55
N ASN A 67 25.63 -12.38 8.74
CA ASN A 67 25.55 -13.63 8.00
C ASN A 67 26.68 -13.78 6.97
N MET A 68 27.11 -12.69 6.31
CA MET A 68 28.22 -12.70 5.35
C MET A 68 29.60 -12.68 6.00
N ARG A 69 29.82 -11.88 7.04
CA ARG A 69 31.13 -11.76 7.72
C ARG A 69 31.50 -13.01 8.50
N GLU A 70 30.53 -13.70 9.08
CA GLU A 70 30.77 -14.99 9.74
C GLU A 70 31.03 -16.15 8.76
N LEU A 71 30.98 -15.93 7.43
CA LEU A 71 31.53 -16.90 6.46
C LEU A 71 33.06 -16.90 6.42
N GLU A 72 33.71 -15.79 6.78
CA GLU A 72 35.11 -15.53 6.43
C GLU A 72 36.08 -15.84 7.59
N TYR A 73 35.61 -15.89 8.83
CA TYR A 73 36.44 -15.94 10.04
C TYR A 73 36.26 -17.17 10.95
N LEU A 74 35.46 -18.18 10.57
CA LEU A 74 35.14 -19.30 11.46
C LEU A 74 35.66 -20.64 10.94
N PRO A 75 36.76 -21.19 11.52
CA PRO A 75 37.35 -22.42 11.01
C PRO A 75 36.52 -23.68 11.32
N TYR A 76 35.61 -23.66 12.31
CA TYR A 76 35.23 -24.90 13.02
C TYR A 76 33.80 -25.43 12.85
N GLY A 77 32.88 -24.72 12.19
CA GLY A 77 31.51 -25.23 11.99
C GLY A 77 30.80 -25.68 13.29
N ILE A 78 30.05 -26.79 13.25
CA ILE A 78 29.45 -27.41 14.46
C ILE A 78 30.37 -28.54 14.91
N ILE A 79 30.84 -28.46 16.16
CA ILE A 79 31.76 -29.43 16.75
C ILE A 79 30.96 -30.59 17.32
N ASN A 80 31.17 -31.81 16.80
CA ASN A 80 30.42 -32.99 17.24
C ASN A 80 31.18 -33.88 18.24
N ILE A 81 32.52 -33.81 18.24
CA ILE A 81 33.36 -34.65 19.09
C ILE A 81 34.34 -33.73 19.81
N TYR A 82 34.18 -33.65 21.13
CA TYR A 82 34.97 -32.78 21.99
C TYR A 82 35.06 -33.38 23.39
N GLU A 83 36.11 -33.02 24.11
CA GLU A 83 36.37 -33.43 25.49
C GLU A 83 36.72 -32.22 26.34
N PHE A 84 36.20 -32.19 27.57
CA PHE A 84 36.58 -31.17 28.54
C PHE A 84 37.91 -31.56 29.19
N SER A 85 38.87 -30.64 29.16
CA SER A 85 40.12 -30.75 29.91
C SER A 85 40.07 -29.85 31.15
N ASN A 86 41.13 -29.89 31.96
CA ASN A 86 41.26 -29.00 33.11
C ASN A 86 41.40 -27.51 32.73
N ASP A 87 41.86 -27.20 31.51
CA ASP A 87 42.17 -25.82 31.07
C ASP A 87 41.31 -25.35 29.88
N GLY A 88 40.46 -26.21 29.33
CA GLY A 88 39.65 -25.85 28.17
C GLY A 88 38.84 -26.99 27.55
N ILE A 89 38.59 -26.85 26.25
CA ILE A 89 37.83 -27.81 25.44
C ILE A 89 38.73 -28.30 24.31
N LYS A 90 38.99 -29.60 24.30
CA LYS A 90 39.72 -30.30 23.24
C LYS A 90 38.76 -30.71 22.14
N ILE A 91 39.07 -30.37 20.90
CA ILE A 91 38.27 -30.70 19.73
C ILE A 91 38.89 -31.94 19.09
N VAL A 92 38.22 -33.09 19.23
CA VAL A 92 38.76 -34.40 18.79
C VAL A 92 38.67 -34.58 17.27
N GLN A 93 37.93 -33.71 16.57
CA GLN A 93 37.77 -33.77 15.11
C GLN A 93 39.01 -33.32 14.32
N GLU A 94 39.94 -32.61 14.94
CA GLU A 94 41.22 -32.19 14.35
C GLU A 94 42.33 -32.44 15.38
N GLU A 95 43.44 -33.08 14.97
CA GLU A 95 44.53 -33.41 15.88
C GLU A 95 45.04 -32.17 16.64
N ASN A 96 44.98 -32.22 17.98
CA ASN A 96 45.61 -31.30 18.94
C ASN A 96 45.08 -29.85 19.03
N LEU A 97 43.83 -29.56 18.63
CA LEU A 97 43.27 -28.23 18.88
C LEU A 97 42.54 -28.14 20.24
N GLU A 98 43.07 -27.32 21.14
CA GLU A 98 42.50 -27.05 22.46
C GLU A 98 42.18 -25.56 22.61
N VAL A 99 40.91 -25.24 22.84
CA VAL A 99 40.46 -23.87 23.11
C VAL A 99 40.41 -23.67 24.62
N LYS A 100 41.23 -22.78 25.14
CA LYS A 100 41.35 -22.53 26.59
C LYS A 100 40.17 -21.75 27.13
N PHE A 101 39.78 -22.02 28.38
CA PHE A 101 38.72 -21.26 29.06
C PHE A 101 39.05 -19.78 29.17
N HIS A 102 40.33 -19.43 29.30
CA HIS A 102 40.77 -18.03 29.35
C HIS A 102 40.39 -17.24 28.08
N ASP A 103 40.29 -17.88 26.92
CA ASP A 103 39.95 -17.21 25.66
C ASP A 103 38.43 -17.10 25.44
N MET A 104 37.65 -17.72 26.32
CA MET A 104 36.18 -17.70 26.30
C MET A 104 35.64 -16.52 27.10
N LYS A 105 34.66 -15.82 26.53
CA LYS A 105 34.04 -14.63 27.13
C LYS A 105 32.73 -14.97 27.85
N SER A 106 31.88 -15.75 27.20
CA SER A 106 30.55 -16.11 27.73
C SER A 106 30.02 -17.34 27.02
N PHE A 107 29.10 -18.07 27.66
CA PHE A 107 28.40 -19.17 27.01
C PHE A 107 26.88 -19.13 27.25
N ASP A 108 26.16 -19.76 26.32
CA ASP A 108 24.74 -20.04 26.36
C ASP A 108 24.48 -21.49 25.95
N ILE A 109 23.39 -22.09 26.40
CA ILE A 109 23.08 -23.51 26.16
C ILE A 109 21.59 -23.70 25.88
N ASN A 110 21.27 -24.50 24.85
CA ASN A 110 19.92 -25.00 24.61
C ASN A 110 19.92 -26.54 24.52
N ASN A 111 18.77 -27.16 24.25
CA ASN A 111 18.68 -28.63 24.21
C ASN A 111 19.52 -29.32 23.13
N LYS A 112 20.05 -28.58 22.16
CA LYS A 112 20.75 -29.09 20.97
C LYS A 112 22.21 -28.63 20.88
N TYR A 113 22.52 -27.43 21.35
CA TYR A 113 23.80 -26.77 21.16
C TYR A 113 24.25 -25.99 22.39
N VAL A 114 25.56 -25.96 22.61
CA VAL A 114 26.24 -24.98 23.47
C VAL A 114 26.86 -23.92 22.57
N PHE A 115 26.60 -22.65 22.83
CA PHE A 115 27.21 -21.53 22.12
C PHE A 115 28.21 -20.83 23.04
N ILE A 116 29.48 -20.79 22.64
CA ILE A 116 30.56 -20.15 23.38
C ILE A 116 31.06 -18.98 22.57
N SER A 117 31.01 -17.78 23.13
CA SER A 117 31.57 -16.58 22.52
C SER A 117 33.00 -16.39 23.00
N LEU A 118 33.94 -16.29 22.07
CA LEU A 118 35.36 -16.06 22.33
C LEU A 118 35.67 -14.57 22.45
N LYS A 119 36.77 -14.22 23.13
CA LYS A 119 37.21 -12.83 23.33
C LYS A 119 37.54 -12.12 22.01
N ASN A 120 38.02 -12.86 21.01
CA ASN A 120 38.31 -12.38 19.66
C ASN A 120 37.04 -12.17 18.79
N LYS A 121 35.84 -12.33 19.37
CA LYS A 121 34.51 -12.22 18.72
C LYS A 121 34.06 -13.43 17.90
N ASP A 122 34.84 -14.52 17.88
CA ASP A 122 34.40 -15.77 17.26
C ASP A 122 33.39 -16.52 18.13
N ILE A 123 32.68 -17.48 17.54
CA ILE A 123 31.66 -18.29 18.21
C ILE A 123 31.96 -19.76 17.97
N LEU A 124 32.15 -20.49 19.07
CA LEU A 124 32.32 -21.93 19.10
C LEU A 124 30.98 -22.59 19.43
N ILE A 125 30.58 -23.61 18.66
CA ILE A 125 29.29 -24.31 18.83
C ILE A 125 29.53 -25.80 19.04
N LEU A 126 29.14 -26.28 20.21
CA LEU A 126 29.20 -27.71 20.56
C LEU A 126 27.85 -28.37 20.30
N ASN A 127 27.84 -29.55 19.70
CA ASN A 127 26.64 -30.36 19.52
C ASN A 127 26.37 -31.22 20.76
N ILE A 128 25.20 -31.04 21.37
CA ILE A 128 24.72 -31.81 22.53
C ILE A 128 23.38 -32.52 22.25
N MET A 129 22.97 -32.65 20.99
CA MET A 129 21.69 -33.28 20.64
C MET A 129 21.55 -34.70 21.17
N ASN A 130 22.65 -35.46 21.14
CA ASN A 130 22.67 -36.88 21.53
C ASN A 130 23.02 -37.09 23.01
N LYS A 131 23.16 -36.02 23.79
CA LYS A 131 23.53 -36.09 25.21
C LYS A 131 22.30 -36.24 26.11
N THR A 132 22.42 -36.99 27.21
CA THR A 132 21.37 -37.16 28.21
C THR A 132 21.13 -35.85 28.99
N SER A 133 20.02 -35.77 29.73
CA SER A 133 19.74 -34.59 30.58
C SER A 133 20.82 -34.38 31.65
N GLU A 134 21.35 -35.46 32.24
CA GLU A 134 22.43 -35.41 33.24
C GLU A 134 23.74 -34.93 32.62
N GLU A 135 24.11 -35.44 31.43
CA GLU A 135 25.29 -34.99 30.71
C GLU A 135 25.20 -33.50 30.37
N LYS A 136 24.02 -33.03 29.94
CA LYS A 136 23.79 -31.60 29.63
C LYS A 136 23.97 -30.72 30.87
N GLU A 137 23.48 -31.14 32.02
CA GLU A 137 23.65 -30.39 33.27
C GLU A 137 25.09 -30.39 33.75
N SER A 138 25.80 -31.52 33.62
CA SER A 138 27.23 -31.59 33.91
C SER A 138 28.04 -30.64 33.02
N ILE A 139 27.75 -30.61 31.71
CA ILE A 139 28.40 -29.69 30.76
C ILE A 139 28.14 -28.23 31.16
N LYS A 140 26.88 -27.92 31.51
CA LYS A 140 26.49 -26.57 31.95
C LYS A 140 27.25 -26.15 33.21
N ASN A 141 27.41 -27.03 34.19
CA ASN A 141 28.13 -26.74 35.43
C ASN A 141 29.62 -26.50 35.18
N ILE A 142 30.29 -27.37 34.40
CA ILE A 142 31.71 -27.20 34.03
C ILE A 142 31.95 -25.84 33.37
N LEU A 143 31.08 -25.45 32.42
CA LEU A 143 31.19 -24.16 31.75
C LEU A 143 30.88 -22.99 32.68
N LYS A 144 29.92 -23.14 33.60
CA LYS A 144 29.53 -22.09 34.55
C LYS A 144 30.62 -21.77 35.57
N ASP A 145 31.40 -22.78 35.96
CA ASP A 145 32.51 -22.61 36.90
C ASP A 145 33.70 -21.84 36.27
N ASN A 146 33.88 -21.96 34.95
CA ASN A 146 35.03 -21.41 34.23
C ASN A 146 34.71 -20.18 33.37
N ILE A 147 33.45 -20.00 32.96
CA ILE A 147 33.02 -19.01 31.97
C ILE A 147 31.73 -18.34 32.46
N LYS A 148 31.58 -17.04 32.15
CA LYS A 148 30.35 -16.31 32.44
C LYS A 148 29.15 -16.92 31.69
N TYR A 149 28.20 -17.47 32.45
CA TYR A 149 26.90 -17.87 31.92
C TYR A 149 26.07 -16.64 31.55
N ILE A 150 25.55 -16.60 30.32
CA ILE A 150 24.61 -15.57 29.86
C ILE A 150 23.43 -16.31 29.24
N GLU A 151 22.29 -16.28 29.93
CA GLU A 151 21.03 -16.77 29.39
C GLU A 151 20.64 -15.85 28.22
N PHE A 152 20.88 -16.31 26.99
CA PHE A 152 20.91 -15.42 25.83
C PHE A 152 19.52 -14.97 25.38
N TYR A 153 18.49 -15.71 25.80
CA TYR A 153 17.10 -15.30 25.73
C TYR A 153 16.37 -15.83 26.96
N ASN A 154 15.74 -14.95 27.72
CA ASN A 154 14.81 -15.37 28.76
C ASN A 154 13.55 -15.88 28.06
N ILE A 155 13.31 -17.20 28.08
CA ILE A 155 12.15 -17.83 27.43
C ILE A 155 10.85 -17.10 27.76
N LYS A 156 10.66 -16.67 29.03
CA LYS A 156 9.48 -15.91 29.44
C LYS A 156 9.41 -14.56 28.71
N TRP A 157 10.52 -13.82 28.64
CA TRP A 157 10.59 -12.54 27.92
C TRP A 157 10.40 -12.71 26.41
N THR A 158 10.95 -13.77 25.81
CA THR A 158 10.76 -14.06 24.39
C THR A 158 9.29 -14.34 24.08
N CYS A 159 8.61 -15.15 24.90
CA CYS A 159 7.18 -15.38 24.77
C CYS A 159 6.38 -14.08 24.93
N VAL A 160 6.70 -13.25 25.94
CA VAL A 160 6.06 -11.94 26.15
C VAL A 160 6.26 -11.01 24.94
N SER A 161 7.48 -10.93 24.41
CA SER A 161 7.79 -10.10 23.23
C SER A 161 6.99 -10.54 22.00
N ILE A 162 6.87 -11.85 21.76
CA ILE A 162 6.08 -12.39 20.66
C ILE A 162 4.59 -12.08 20.85
N LEU A 163 4.05 -12.20 22.06
CA LEU A 163 2.67 -11.83 22.36
C LEU A 163 2.41 -10.34 22.14
N ILE A 164 3.36 -9.47 22.52
CA ILE A 164 3.28 -8.03 22.25
C ILE A 164 3.19 -7.77 20.74
N ILE A 165 4.07 -8.39 19.95
CA ILE A 165 4.06 -8.25 18.49
C ILE A 165 2.71 -8.70 17.93
N ILE A 166 2.24 -9.90 18.29
CA ILE A 166 0.94 -10.43 17.82
C ILE A 166 -0.21 -9.49 18.20
N SER A 167 -0.21 -8.95 19.43
CA SER A 167 -1.21 -8.01 19.89
C SER A 167 -1.21 -6.72 19.08
N ILE A 168 -0.03 -6.14 18.82
CA ILE A 168 0.13 -4.91 18.02
C ILE A 168 -0.33 -5.17 16.57
N THR A 169 0.12 -6.26 15.96
CA THR A 169 -0.24 -6.62 14.58
C THR A 169 -1.74 -6.87 14.45
N SER A 170 -2.35 -7.56 15.42
CA SER A 170 -3.79 -7.83 15.39
C SER A 170 -4.60 -6.54 15.59
N PHE A 171 -4.25 -5.74 16.59
CA PHE A 171 -4.97 -4.51 16.90
C PHE A 171 -4.89 -3.47 15.78
N TYR A 172 -3.68 -3.14 15.32
CA TYR A 172 -3.50 -2.18 14.23
C TYR A 172 -3.83 -2.79 12.88
N GLY A 173 -3.65 -4.10 12.68
CA GLY A 173 -4.02 -4.78 11.44
C GLY A 173 -5.52 -4.70 11.15
N VAL A 174 -6.37 -4.94 12.14
CA VAL A 174 -7.83 -4.76 12.00
C VAL A 174 -8.17 -3.30 11.69
N LYS A 175 -7.53 -2.36 12.37
CA LYS A 175 -7.76 -0.93 12.15
C LYS A 175 -7.31 -0.45 10.76
N ILE A 176 -6.13 -0.88 10.31
CA ILE A 176 -5.62 -0.61 8.96
C ILE A 176 -6.56 -1.21 7.93
N TYR A 177 -6.98 -2.46 8.11
CA TYR A 177 -7.91 -3.14 7.23
C TYR A 177 -9.22 -2.36 7.10
N ASN A 178 -9.85 -1.99 8.22
CA ASN A 178 -11.10 -1.22 8.21
C ASN A 178 -10.93 0.17 7.58
N SER A 179 -9.82 0.86 7.83
CA SER A 179 -9.53 2.14 7.18
C SER A 179 -9.25 1.98 5.67
N ALA A 180 -8.69 0.84 5.26
CA ALA A 180 -8.39 0.55 3.85
C ALA A 180 -9.56 -0.06 3.07
N ILE A 181 -10.59 -0.61 3.74
CA ILE A 181 -11.79 -1.19 3.10
C ILE A 181 -12.54 -0.16 2.27
N ASN A 182 -12.60 1.11 2.71
CA ASN A 182 -13.27 2.15 1.92
C ASN A 182 -12.56 2.45 0.58
N TYR A 183 -11.38 1.89 0.35
CA TYR A 183 -10.55 2.13 -0.84
C TYR A 183 -10.35 0.92 -1.75
N ASN A 184 -11.04 -0.22 -1.54
CA ASN A 184 -10.94 -1.38 -2.42
C ASN A 184 -12.31 -1.87 -2.94
N GLU A 185 -12.39 -1.91 -4.26
CA GLU A 185 -13.53 -2.19 -5.15
C GLU A 185 -14.36 -3.45 -4.85
N ARG A 186 -15.61 -3.43 -5.35
CA ARG A 186 -16.68 -4.48 -5.42
C ARG A 186 -17.05 -5.25 -4.15
N LEU A 187 -16.09 -5.72 -3.36
CA LEU A 187 -16.35 -6.49 -2.15
C LEU A 187 -16.89 -5.60 -1.03
N ALA A 188 -16.43 -4.36 -0.91
CA ALA A 188 -16.98 -3.39 0.05
C ALA A 188 -18.46 -3.10 -0.25
N TRP A 189 -18.78 -2.82 -1.52
CA TRP A 189 -20.17 -2.69 -1.99
C TRP A 189 -20.98 -3.96 -1.78
N PHE A 190 -20.41 -5.14 -2.03
CA PHE A 190 -21.10 -6.42 -1.81
C PHE A 190 -21.35 -6.71 -0.33
N LEU A 191 -20.41 -6.38 0.56
CA LEU A 191 -20.58 -6.53 2.01
C LEU A 191 -21.61 -5.54 2.57
N GLU A 192 -21.63 -4.31 2.05
CA GLU A 192 -22.63 -3.30 2.40
C GLU A 192 -24.02 -3.68 1.86
N ASP A 193 -24.11 -4.14 0.60
CA ASP A 193 -25.34 -4.67 -0.01
C ASP A 193 -25.87 -5.90 0.76
N LEU A 194 -25.00 -6.81 1.20
CA LEU A 194 -25.39 -7.94 2.04
C LEU A 194 -25.88 -7.51 3.43
N ARG A 195 -25.27 -6.49 4.05
CA ARG A 195 -25.74 -5.91 5.30
C ARG A 195 -27.10 -5.25 5.14
N MET A 196 -27.27 -4.47 4.07
CA MET A 196 -28.53 -3.80 3.74
C MET A 196 -29.64 -4.78 3.43
N ARG A 197 -29.39 -5.83 2.62
CA ARG A 197 -30.37 -6.90 2.36
C ARG A 197 -30.76 -7.65 3.63
N LYS A 198 -29.83 -7.87 4.56
CA LYS A 198 -30.12 -8.52 5.84
C LYS A 198 -30.96 -7.61 6.75
N ALA A 199 -30.73 -6.29 6.73
CA ALA A 199 -31.54 -5.31 7.42
C ALA A 199 -32.96 -5.21 6.82
N LEU A 200 -33.09 -5.21 5.48
CA LEU A 200 -34.36 -5.18 4.75
C LEU A 200 -35.17 -6.46 4.92
N ASN A 201 -34.54 -7.64 4.88
CA ASN A 201 -35.22 -8.91 5.13
C ASN A 201 -35.74 -9.01 6.57
N ASN A 202 -35.08 -8.37 7.54
CA ASN A 202 -35.61 -8.27 8.90
C ASN A 202 -36.80 -7.30 9.02
N ILE A 203 -36.97 -6.40 8.06
CA ILE A 203 -38.08 -5.45 7.97
C ILE A 203 -39.26 -6.08 7.21
N GLU A 204 -39.01 -6.83 6.12
CA GLU A 204 -40.05 -7.50 5.31
C GLU A 204 -40.79 -8.65 6.03
N VAL A 205 -40.22 -9.22 7.10
CA VAL A 205 -40.88 -10.29 7.87
C VAL A 205 -42.03 -9.76 8.77
N LYS A 206 -42.22 -8.44 8.85
CA LYS A 206 -43.37 -7.84 9.54
C LYS A 206 -44.25 -7.08 8.55
N ASN A 207 -45.27 -7.74 8.02
CA ASN A 207 -46.44 -7.07 7.44
C ASN A 207 -47.66 -7.50 8.27
N PRO A 208 -48.60 -6.59 8.64
CA PRO A 208 -49.61 -6.16 7.67
C PRO A 208 -50.23 -4.74 7.84
N GLN A 209 -50.76 -4.23 6.72
CA GLN A 209 -52.04 -3.51 6.50
C GLN A 209 -52.33 -2.07 6.97
N GLU A 210 -52.92 -1.35 6.00
CA GLU A 210 -53.94 -0.28 6.05
C GLU A 210 -53.58 1.19 6.29
N ASP A 211 -54.46 2.02 5.72
CA ASP A 211 -54.35 3.41 5.26
C ASP A 211 -54.01 4.49 6.31
N LYS A 212 -53.24 5.46 5.80
CA LYS A 212 -53.28 6.93 5.95
C LYS A 212 -53.37 7.61 7.33
N GLU A 213 -52.45 8.58 7.40
CA GLU A 213 -52.49 9.86 8.10
C GLU A 213 -52.14 9.91 9.59
N GLU A 214 -51.14 10.77 9.82
CA GLU A 214 -50.74 11.41 11.07
C GLU A 214 -50.17 10.55 12.19
N THR A 215 -49.12 11.13 12.79
CA THR A 215 -48.60 10.83 14.13
C THR A 215 -47.51 9.78 14.20
N TYR A 216 -46.25 10.25 14.09
CA TYR A 216 -45.16 9.68 14.89
C TYR A 216 -44.41 10.81 15.59
N LYS A 217 -45.12 11.53 16.45
CA LYS A 217 -44.50 11.97 17.70
C LYS A 217 -44.45 10.75 18.62
N GLU A 218 -43.38 10.66 19.39
CA GLU A 218 -43.25 9.77 20.55
C GLU A 218 -42.72 8.35 20.29
N TYR A 219 -41.51 8.29 19.76
CA TYR A 219 -40.48 7.38 20.29
C TYR A 219 -39.22 8.21 20.57
N ALA A 220 -39.34 9.10 21.55
CA ALA A 220 -38.20 9.67 22.24
C ALA A 220 -37.94 8.85 23.51
N ASN A 221 -36.67 8.47 23.66
CA ASN A 221 -35.92 8.14 24.89
C ASN A 221 -35.46 6.68 25.01
N GLU A 222 -34.26 6.40 24.49
CA GLU A 222 -33.06 6.45 25.32
C GLU A 222 -31.81 6.65 24.45
N LYS A 223 -30.91 7.48 24.98
CA LYS A 223 -29.74 8.06 24.31
C LYS A 223 -28.68 7.00 24.02
N ASP A 224 -28.13 7.04 22.81
CA ASP A 224 -26.68 7.21 22.64
C ASP A 224 -26.43 8.10 21.42
N GLU A 225 -25.73 9.18 21.70
CA GLU A 225 -25.50 10.36 20.89
C GLU A 225 -24.49 10.05 19.77
N TYR A 226 -24.97 10.05 18.52
CA TYR A 226 -24.12 10.31 17.35
C TYR A 226 -24.78 11.43 16.56
N GLU A 227 -24.11 12.58 16.55
CA GLU A 227 -24.46 13.76 15.75
C GLU A 227 -24.64 13.35 14.28
N VAL A 228 -25.85 13.61 13.76
CA VAL A 228 -26.13 13.62 12.33
C VAL A 228 -25.67 14.96 11.80
N GLU A 229 -24.40 15.03 11.44
CA GLU A 229 -23.90 16.06 10.52
C GLU A 229 -23.02 15.31 9.52
N ASN A 230 -23.50 15.18 8.28
CA ASN A 230 -22.74 14.98 7.04
C ASN A 230 -23.70 14.65 5.90
N THR A 231 -24.36 15.67 5.35
CA THR A 231 -24.49 15.75 3.88
C THR A 231 -23.08 15.56 3.30
N PRO A 232 -22.86 14.80 2.21
CA PRO A 232 -21.53 14.68 1.63
C PRO A 232 -21.15 16.04 1.06
N GLN A 233 -20.52 16.88 1.87
CA GLN A 233 -19.81 18.04 1.38
C GLN A 233 -18.63 17.51 0.57
N ILE A 234 -18.64 17.76 -0.74
CA ILE A 234 -17.50 17.55 -1.62
C ILE A 234 -16.43 18.56 -1.18
N GLU A 235 -15.69 18.26 -0.13
CA GLU A 235 -14.51 19.03 0.32
C GLU A 235 -13.28 18.77 -0.58
N ASN A 236 -13.51 18.41 -1.85
CA ASN A 236 -12.47 18.05 -2.80
C ASN A 236 -12.06 19.28 -3.61
N LYS A 237 -11.06 20.02 -3.12
CA LYS A 237 -10.35 21.08 -3.87
C LYS A 237 -9.67 20.59 -5.18
N GLU A 238 -9.81 19.31 -5.53
CA GLU A 238 -9.25 18.67 -6.73
C GLU A 238 -10.33 18.19 -7.72
N ALA A 239 -11.61 18.51 -7.51
CA ALA A 239 -12.67 18.17 -8.44
C ALA A 239 -12.52 18.95 -9.76
N GLN A 240 -12.68 18.25 -10.89
CA GLN A 240 -12.89 18.91 -12.18
C GLN A 240 -14.39 19.17 -12.31
N GLU A 241 -14.78 20.45 -12.36
CA GLU A 241 -16.17 20.88 -12.40
C GLU A 241 -16.53 21.47 -13.78
N PHE A 242 -17.75 21.22 -14.21
CA PHE A 242 -18.34 21.81 -15.41
C PHE A 242 -19.74 22.34 -15.11
N HIS A 243 -19.98 23.59 -15.50
CA HIS A 243 -21.27 24.23 -15.32
C HIS A 243 -22.01 24.23 -16.66
N LEU A 244 -23.05 23.42 -16.77
CA LEU A 244 -23.92 23.44 -17.95
C LEU A 244 -24.90 24.64 -17.87
N SER A 245 -25.33 24.97 -16.65
CA SER A 245 -26.14 26.16 -16.34
C SER A 245 -25.76 26.69 -14.94
N ASP A 246 -26.40 27.78 -14.51
CA ASP A 246 -26.24 28.29 -13.12
C ASP A 246 -26.72 27.28 -12.06
N LYS A 247 -27.54 26.30 -12.45
CA LYS A 247 -28.10 25.29 -11.57
C LYS A 247 -27.50 23.91 -11.78
N ASP A 248 -27.24 23.54 -13.04
CA ASP A 248 -26.80 22.22 -13.44
C ASP A 248 -25.27 22.18 -13.51
N ILE A 249 -24.67 21.50 -12.53
CA ILE A 249 -23.22 21.40 -12.35
C ILE A 249 -22.84 19.92 -12.32
N TYR A 250 -21.79 19.57 -13.04
CA TYR A 250 -21.20 18.24 -13.05
C TYR A 250 -19.80 18.28 -12.46
N ALA A 251 -19.42 17.27 -11.69
CA ALA A 251 -18.11 17.19 -11.08
C ALA A 251 -17.51 15.78 -11.13
N LEU A 252 -16.24 15.66 -11.51
CA LEU A 252 -15.45 14.45 -11.31
C LEU A 252 -14.79 14.50 -9.93
N GLY A 253 -15.41 13.84 -8.97
CA GLY A 253 -14.90 13.73 -7.61
C GLY A 253 -13.94 12.56 -7.47
N VAL A 254 -12.76 12.80 -6.88
CA VAL A 254 -11.77 11.75 -6.61
C VAL A 254 -12.31 10.80 -5.54
N VAL A 255 -12.47 9.52 -5.88
CA VAL A 255 -12.94 8.47 -4.94
C VAL A 255 -11.84 7.51 -4.51
N GLY A 256 -10.69 7.53 -5.19
CA GLY A 256 -9.52 6.74 -4.82
C GLY A 256 -8.24 7.28 -5.43
N ALA A 257 -7.11 6.97 -4.81
CA ALA A 257 -5.79 7.33 -5.31
C ALA A 257 -4.77 6.23 -5.01
N ALA A 258 -3.97 5.85 -6.02
CA ALA A 258 -2.94 4.83 -5.90
C ALA A 258 -1.81 5.08 -6.90
N LEU A 259 -0.55 4.94 -6.46
CA LEU A 259 0.66 5.03 -7.30
C LEU A 259 0.73 6.25 -8.25
N GLY A 260 0.21 7.41 -7.81
CA GLY A 260 0.19 8.63 -8.62
C GLY A 260 -0.98 8.76 -9.58
N SER A 261 -1.89 7.79 -9.61
CA SER A 261 -3.15 7.81 -10.36
C SER A 261 -4.35 7.95 -9.42
N ARG A 262 -5.49 8.37 -9.97
CA ARG A 262 -6.75 8.55 -9.23
C ARG A 262 -7.90 7.83 -9.94
N SER A 263 -8.90 7.41 -9.17
CA SER A 263 -10.24 7.01 -9.67
C SER A 263 -11.26 8.08 -9.33
N TYR A 264 -12.33 8.16 -10.12
CA TYR A 264 -13.32 9.21 -10.03
C TYR A 264 -14.73 8.63 -9.98
N ALA A 265 -15.65 9.35 -9.33
CA ALA A 265 -17.08 9.24 -9.55
C ALA A 265 -17.59 10.56 -10.15
N LEU A 266 -18.65 10.46 -10.93
CA LEU A 266 -19.34 11.60 -11.53
C LEU A 266 -20.52 12.01 -10.65
N TYR A 267 -20.52 13.27 -10.26
CA TYR A 267 -21.55 13.91 -9.47
C TYR A 267 -22.32 14.92 -10.32
N GLU A 268 -23.60 15.08 -10.03
CA GLU A 268 -24.48 16.09 -10.60
C GLU A 268 -25.12 16.91 -9.47
N SER A 269 -25.29 18.20 -9.69
CA SER A 269 -26.09 19.09 -8.87
C SER A 269 -27.06 19.84 -9.77
N ASN A 270 -28.32 19.96 -9.35
CA ASN A 270 -29.38 20.69 -10.07
C ASN A 270 -29.89 21.93 -9.31
N ASP A 271 -29.20 22.30 -8.22
CA ASP A 271 -29.57 23.42 -7.35
C ASP A 271 -28.42 24.43 -7.14
N GLY A 272 -27.45 24.43 -8.05
CA GLY A 272 -26.29 25.32 -8.02
C GLY A 272 -25.22 24.90 -7.01
N GLY A 273 -25.04 23.59 -6.83
CA GLY A 273 -23.98 23.01 -6.00
C GLY A 273 -24.34 22.89 -4.51
N LYS A 274 -25.61 23.03 -4.12
CA LYS A 274 -26.02 22.90 -2.71
C LYS A 274 -26.24 21.44 -2.33
N THR A 275 -26.83 20.66 -3.24
CA THR A 275 -26.97 19.21 -3.12
C THR A 275 -26.35 18.53 -4.33
N TRP A 276 -25.81 17.33 -4.11
CA TRP A 276 -25.06 16.56 -5.10
C TRP A 276 -25.49 15.11 -5.08
N ASP A 277 -25.79 14.57 -6.25
CA ASP A 277 -26.11 13.16 -6.48
C ASP A 277 -24.99 12.48 -7.27
N ILE A 278 -24.74 11.20 -6.98
CA ILE A 278 -23.80 10.39 -7.77
C ILE A 278 -24.54 9.78 -8.94
N ILE A 279 -24.20 10.20 -10.16
CA ILE A 279 -24.80 9.67 -11.39
C ILE A 279 -24.00 8.52 -11.98
N ASN A 280 -22.70 8.44 -11.70
CA ASN A 280 -21.86 7.32 -12.11
C ASN A 280 -20.68 7.09 -11.14
N ASN A 281 -20.60 5.89 -10.56
CA ASN A 281 -19.54 5.55 -9.62
C ASN A 281 -18.19 5.24 -10.28
N ASP A 282 -18.18 4.95 -11.58
CA ASP A 282 -17.00 4.56 -12.35
C ASP A 282 -17.13 5.00 -13.82
N PRO A 283 -17.05 6.31 -14.10
CA PRO A 283 -17.24 6.86 -15.43
C PRO A 283 -16.10 6.47 -16.40
N PHE A 284 -15.00 5.92 -15.90
CA PHE A 284 -13.84 5.48 -16.70
C PHE A 284 -13.70 3.95 -16.79
N GLY A 285 -14.67 3.19 -16.30
CA GLY A 285 -14.70 1.72 -16.43
C GLY A 285 -13.49 1.00 -15.80
N GLY A 286 -13.03 1.47 -14.65
CA GLY A 286 -11.92 0.92 -13.87
C GLY A 286 -10.54 1.45 -14.26
N ARG A 287 -10.46 2.37 -15.22
CA ARG A 287 -9.20 3.04 -15.57
C ARG A 287 -8.84 4.12 -14.55
N LEU A 288 -7.58 4.10 -14.13
CA LEU A 288 -7.00 5.07 -13.21
C LEU A 288 -6.16 6.08 -13.97
N GLY A 289 -6.20 7.36 -13.57
CA GLY A 289 -5.37 8.41 -14.18
C GLY A 289 -5.60 9.79 -13.57
N GLY A 290 -5.08 10.83 -14.21
CA GLY A 290 -5.36 12.23 -13.85
C GLY A 290 -6.48 12.78 -14.72
N ALA A 291 -7.63 13.14 -14.15
CA ALA A 291 -8.71 13.77 -14.91
C ALA A 291 -8.21 15.09 -15.51
N THR A 292 -8.31 15.23 -16.83
CA THR A 292 -7.86 16.43 -17.56
C THR A 292 -8.99 17.36 -17.95
N GLY A 293 -10.24 16.89 -17.86
CA GLY A 293 -11.40 17.74 -18.09
C GLY A 293 -12.72 16.99 -18.10
N ILE A 294 -13.78 17.78 -17.98
CA ILE A 294 -15.17 17.41 -18.11
C ILE A 294 -15.88 18.52 -18.90
N THR A 295 -16.76 18.15 -19.82
CA THR A 295 -17.60 19.09 -20.56
C THR A 295 -18.92 18.43 -20.94
N PHE A 296 -20.01 19.19 -20.93
CA PHE A 296 -21.28 18.76 -21.49
C PHE A 296 -21.70 19.73 -22.59
N ILE A 297 -22.12 19.18 -23.73
CA ILE A 297 -22.66 19.94 -24.85
C ILE A 297 -24.14 20.23 -24.63
N ASP A 298 -24.84 19.27 -24.03
CA ASP A 298 -26.22 19.35 -23.57
C ASP A 298 -26.43 18.37 -22.41
N THR A 299 -27.66 18.22 -21.92
CA THR A 299 -28.00 17.36 -20.78
C THR A 299 -27.74 15.85 -21.00
N LYS A 300 -27.45 15.43 -22.23
CA LYS A 300 -27.21 14.02 -22.59
C LYS A 300 -25.81 13.80 -23.13
N LEU A 301 -25.37 14.67 -24.03
CA LEU A 301 -24.09 14.57 -24.70
C LEU A 301 -23.00 15.27 -23.89
N GLY A 302 -22.02 14.49 -23.44
CA GLY A 302 -20.89 14.99 -22.69
C GLY A 302 -19.62 14.21 -22.93
N PHE A 303 -18.52 14.76 -22.42
CA PHE A 303 -17.18 14.21 -22.55
C PHE A 303 -16.38 14.38 -21.27
N ILE A 304 -15.52 13.39 -21.01
CA ILE A 304 -14.58 13.40 -19.90
C ILE A 304 -13.24 12.86 -20.40
N ALA A 305 -12.13 13.28 -19.82
CA ALA A 305 -10.82 12.77 -20.21
C ALA A 305 -9.92 12.39 -19.03
N LEU A 306 -9.08 11.39 -19.28
CA LEU A 306 -8.00 10.95 -18.41
C LEU A 306 -6.66 11.20 -19.09
N SER A 307 -5.69 11.62 -18.31
CA SER A 307 -4.27 11.55 -18.65
C SER A 307 -3.59 10.45 -17.87
N HIS A 308 -2.54 9.93 -18.50
CA HIS A 308 -1.71 8.86 -17.96
C HIS A 308 -0.25 9.31 -17.91
N SER A 309 0.54 8.63 -17.08
CA SER A 309 2.00 8.82 -17.00
C SER A 309 2.43 10.29 -16.87
N GLY A 310 1.74 11.05 -16.02
CA GLY A 310 2.05 12.46 -15.78
C GLY A 310 1.65 13.41 -16.91
N GLY A 311 0.73 13.02 -17.80
CA GLY A 311 0.28 13.84 -18.92
C GLY A 311 0.97 13.53 -20.25
N SER A 312 1.66 12.40 -20.37
CA SER A 312 2.34 12.05 -21.63
C SER A 312 1.38 11.60 -22.73
N TYR A 313 0.21 11.08 -22.37
CA TYR A 313 -0.91 10.80 -23.27
C TYR A 313 -2.22 10.85 -22.49
N GLY A 314 -3.34 10.86 -23.21
CA GLY A 314 -4.66 10.81 -22.61
C GLY A 314 -5.72 10.17 -23.50
N GLU A 315 -6.84 9.89 -22.87
CA GLU A 315 -7.99 9.20 -23.44
C GLU A 315 -9.22 10.09 -23.24
N LEU A 316 -10.05 10.22 -24.27
CA LEU A 316 -11.32 10.94 -24.23
C LEU A 316 -12.46 9.93 -24.20
N TYR A 317 -13.48 10.20 -23.40
CA TYR A 317 -14.67 9.38 -23.30
C TYR A 317 -15.90 10.24 -23.59
N ARG A 318 -16.92 9.63 -24.18
CA ARG A 318 -18.17 10.26 -24.58
C ARG A 318 -19.36 9.56 -23.95
N THR A 319 -20.34 10.33 -23.50
CA THR A 319 -21.65 9.85 -23.03
C THR A 319 -22.77 10.31 -23.99
N ASP A 320 -23.82 9.50 -24.10
CA ASP A 320 -25.09 9.81 -24.80
C ASP A 320 -26.28 9.89 -23.82
N ASP A 321 -26.03 9.66 -22.53
CA ASP A 321 -27.05 9.42 -21.50
C ASP A 321 -26.82 10.25 -20.23
N GLY A 322 -26.21 11.43 -20.38
CA GLY A 322 -26.04 12.38 -19.27
C GLY A 322 -24.96 11.96 -18.27
N GLY A 323 -24.09 11.01 -18.64
CA GLY A 323 -22.99 10.53 -17.80
C GLY A 323 -23.26 9.19 -17.10
N ALA A 324 -24.43 8.59 -17.29
CA ALA A 324 -24.73 7.26 -16.75
C ALA A 324 -23.83 6.17 -17.34
N SER A 325 -23.40 6.31 -18.61
CA SER A 325 -22.39 5.46 -19.24
C SER A 325 -21.47 6.22 -20.19
N TYR A 326 -20.27 5.70 -20.37
CA TYR A 326 -19.23 6.30 -21.20
C TYR A 326 -18.60 5.28 -22.17
N LYS A 327 -18.17 5.78 -23.33
CA LYS A 327 -17.40 5.02 -24.32
C LYS A 327 -16.15 5.79 -24.72
N GLU A 328 -15.03 5.09 -24.86
CA GLU A 328 -13.77 5.67 -25.32
C GLU A 328 -13.92 6.17 -26.77
N VAL A 329 -13.33 7.34 -27.03
CA VAL A 329 -13.30 8.01 -28.32
C VAL A 329 -11.95 7.78 -28.98
N SER A 330 -11.96 7.35 -30.24
CA SER A 330 -10.75 7.18 -31.04
C SER A 330 -10.56 8.31 -32.04
N PHE A 331 -9.32 8.79 -32.18
CA PHE A 331 -8.93 9.75 -33.21
C PHE A 331 -8.15 9.05 -34.33
N PRO A 332 -8.33 9.43 -35.60
CA PRO A 332 -7.48 8.92 -36.68
C PRO A 332 -6.04 9.44 -36.50
N GLU A 333 -5.06 8.53 -36.61
CA GLU A 333 -3.65 8.88 -36.42
C GLU A 333 -3.13 9.84 -37.50
N VAL A 334 -2.33 10.82 -37.08
CA VAL A 334 -1.51 11.64 -37.98
C VAL A 334 -0.12 11.03 -38.04
N LYS A 335 0.23 10.38 -39.16
CA LYS A 335 1.52 9.69 -39.30
C LYS A 335 2.63 10.63 -39.71
N VAL A 336 3.51 10.94 -38.77
CA VAL A 336 4.72 11.76 -38.99
C VAL A 336 5.94 10.83 -39.01
N LYS A 337 6.88 11.08 -39.93
CA LYS A 337 8.15 10.32 -39.97
C LYS A 337 9.02 10.65 -38.76
N LEU A 338 9.41 9.62 -38.02
CA LEU A 338 10.45 9.70 -37.00
C LEU A 338 11.85 9.55 -37.63
N ASN A 339 11.97 8.59 -38.56
CA ASN A 339 13.16 8.35 -39.37
C ASN A 339 12.75 7.77 -40.75
N GLU A 340 13.68 7.26 -41.53
CA GLU A 340 13.40 6.72 -42.88
C GLU A 340 12.43 5.53 -42.90
N LYS A 341 12.26 4.83 -41.77
CA LYS A 341 11.50 3.56 -41.69
C LYS A 341 10.31 3.61 -40.74
N GLU A 342 10.30 4.54 -39.79
CA GLU A 342 9.32 4.58 -38.71
C GLU A 342 8.50 5.87 -38.75
N THR A 343 7.20 5.73 -38.47
CA THR A 343 6.28 6.84 -38.28
C THR A 343 5.63 6.76 -36.92
N TYR A 344 5.26 7.90 -36.34
CA TYR A 344 4.54 7.99 -35.07
C TYR A 344 3.41 9.01 -35.15
N ASN A 345 2.45 8.93 -34.23
CA ASN A 345 1.41 9.93 -34.05
C ASN A 345 1.82 10.90 -32.93
N PRO A 346 2.09 12.18 -33.23
CA PRO A 346 2.49 13.14 -32.21
C PRO A 346 1.31 13.63 -31.36
N PHE A 347 0.05 13.48 -31.80
CA PHE A 347 -1.11 14.04 -31.12
C PHE A 347 -1.83 12.98 -30.29
N VAL A 348 -1.57 12.99 -28.98
CA VAL A 348 -1.93 11.90 -28.04
C VAL A 348 -2.64 12.37 -26.77
N LEU A 349 -2.82 13.69 -26.57
CA LEU A 349 -3.49 14.23 -25.38
C LEU A 349 -4.69 15.10 -25.80
N PRO A 350 -5.92 14.55 -25.80
CA PRO A 350 -7.10 15.29 -26.20
C PRO A 350 -7.52 16.33 -25.16
N GLU A 351 -7.95 17.49 -25.62
CA GLU A 351 -8.65 18.50 -24.83
C GLU A 351 -10.17 18.23 -24.84
N MET A 352 -10.94 19.11 -24.20
CA MET A 352 -12.39 19.00 -24.18
C MET A 352 -13.00 19.44 -25.52
N PRO A 353 -13.88 18.62 -26.12
CA PRO A 353 -14.65 19.03 -27.29
C PRO A 353 -15.53 20.25 -27.02
N TYR A 354 -15.70 21.08 -28.05
CA TYR A 354 -16.61 22.21 -28.03
C TYR A 354 -17.43 22.27 -29.32
N ARG A 355 -18.60 22.89 -29.25
CA ARG A 355 -19.50 23.06 -30.39
C ARG A 355 -19.17 24.36 -31.13
N GLU A 356 -18.96 24.26 -32.43
CA GLU A 356 -18.84 25.42 -33.32
C GLU A 356 -19.81 25.25 -34.49
N GLY A 357 -20.89 26.03 -34.48
CA GLY A 357 -22.01 25.82 -35.41
C GLY A 357 -22.67 24.45 -35.18
N ASN A 358 -22.79 23.65 -36.26
CA ASN A 358 -23.42 22.33 -36.22
C ASN A 358 -22.42 21.18 -35.96
N GLU A 359 -21.14 21.49 -35.79
CA GLU A 359 -20.07 20.50 -35.71
C GLU A 359 -19.39 20.57 -34.35
N LEU A 360 -18.81 19.44 -33.92
CA LEU A 360 -17.93 19.42 -32.74
C LEU A 360 -16.49 19.51 -33.18
N LYS A 361 -15.69 20.26 -32.43
CA LYS A 361 -14.26 20.42 -32.63
C LYS A 361 -13.51 20.04 -31.37
N VAL A 362 -12.31 19.51 -31.54
CA VAL A 362 -11.41 19.20 -30.43
C VAL A 362 -9.96 19.38 -30.87
N LEU A 363 -9.16 19.91 -29.95
CA LEU A 363 -7.73 20.00 -30.10
C LEU A 363 -7.08 18.82 -29.40
N VAL A 364 -6.15 18.16 -30.08
CA VAL A 364 -5.34 17.08 -29.51
C VAL A 364 -3.90 17.54 -29.46
N GLY A 365 -3.37 17.70 -28.25
CA GLY A 365 -1.99 18.07 -27.99
C GLY A 365 -1.05 16.88 -28.00
N GLN A 366 0.22 17.14 -27.75
CA GLN A 366 1.29 16.14 -27.86
C GLN A 366 1.68 15.47 -26.54
N GLY A 367 0.99 15.83 -25.45
CA GLY A 367 1.36 15.42 -24.11
C GLY A 367 2.62 16.13 -23.59
N SER A 368 3.02 15.79 -22.36
CA SER A 368 4.17 16.37 -21.66
C SER A 368 5.52 16.15 -22.35
N ASN A 369 5.60 15.16 -23.23
CA ASN A 369 6.84 14.73 -23.89
C ASN A 369 6.93 15.23 -25.34
N GLY A 370 5.94 15.99 -25.81
CA GLY A 370 5.86 16.43 -27.20
C GLY A 370 6.78 17.59 -27.51
N ASP A 371 7.63 17.41 -28.52
CA ASP A 371 8.51 18.43 -29.10
C ASP A 371 8.29 18.60 -30.61
N TYR A 372 7.25 17.96 -31.16
CA TYR A 372 6.96 17.97 -32.58
C TYR A 372 6.57 19.37 -33.07
N ASN A 373 7.22 19.81 -34.14
CA ASN A 373 6.91 21.01 -34.92
C ASN A 373 6.70 22.29 -34.07
N GLY A 374 7.56 22.50 -33.07
CA GLY A 374 7.51 23.70 -32.23
C GLY A 374 6.35 23.74 -31.25
N VAL A 375 5.86 22.56 -30.82
CA VAL A 375 4.67 22.36 -29.97
C VAL A 375 3.41 22.95 -30.63
N CYS A 376 2.76 22.13 -31.44
CA CYS A 376 1.46 22.41 -32.06
C CYS A 376 0.40 21.42 -31.55
N LYS A 377 -0.87 21.69 -31.84
CA LYS A 377 -2.01 20.78 -31.59
C LYS A 377 -2.64 20.39 -32.92
N ALA A 378 -3.29 19.22 -32.99
CA ALA A 378 -4.11 18.85 -34.12
C ALA A 378 -5.57 19.21 -33.87
N LEU A 379 -6.19 19.89 -34.84
CA LEU A 379 -7.64 20.13 -34.85
C LEU A 379 -8.34 18.96 -35.52
N TYR A 380 -9.30 18.38 -34.80
CA TYR A 380 -10.23 17.39 -35.31
C TYR A 380 -11.65 17.95 -35.31
N GLU A 381 -12.46 17.49 -36.25
CA GLU A 381 -13.86 17.85 -36.41
C GLU A 381 -14.74 16.61 -36.48
N SER A 382 -15.94 16.69 -35.91
CA SER A 382 -16.95 15.65 -35.94
C SER A 382 -18.29 16.23 -36.41
N LYS A 383 -18.96 15.49 -37.32
CA LYS A 383 -20.29 15.80 -37.86
C LYS A 383 -21.39 14.89 -37.31
N ASP A 384 -21.01 13.95 -36.43
CA ASP A 384 -21.86 12.93 -35.83
C ASP A 384 -21.79 12.98 -34.29
N GLU A 385 -21.68 14.20 -33.77
CA GLU A 385 -21.71 14.50 -32.33
C GLU A 385 -20.60 13.82 -31.52
N GLY A 386 -19.43 13.65 -32.13
CA GLY A 386 -18.22 13.12 -31.49
C GLY A 386 -18.11 11.60 -31.53
N LYS A 387 -18.94 10.91 -32.32
CA LYS A 387 -18.81 9.46 -32.53
C LYS A 387 -17.62 9.13 -33.43
N THR A 388 -17.40 9.93 -34.47
CA THR A 388 -16.23 9.85 -35.33
C THR A 388 -15.59 11.22 -35.52
N TRP A 389 -14.26 11.22 -35.69
CA TRP A 389 -13.45 12.42 -35.80
C TRP A 389 -12.63 12.39 -37.08
N LYS A 390 -12.51 13.55 -37.72
CA LYS A 390 -11.69 13.77 -38.91
C LYS A 390 -10.61 14.79 -38.61
N TYR A 391 -9.35 14.45 -38.92
CA TYR A 391 -8.25 15.40 -38.85
C TYR A 391 -8.45 16.55 -39.87
N VAL A 392 -8.26 17.78 -39.40
CA VAL A 392 -8.42 19.00 -40.22
C VAL A 392 -7.06 19.63 -40.53
N LYS A 393 -6.33 20.04 -39.49
CA LYS A 393 -5.05 20.75 -39.62
C LYS A 393 -4.28 20.79 -38.30
N GLU A 394 -3.00 21.12 -38.37
CA GLU A 394 -2.20 21.53 -37.20
C GLU A 394 -2.51 22.99 -36.85
N VAL A 395 -2.50 23.29 -35.55
CA VAL A 395 -2.74 24.60 -34.96
C VAL A 395 -1.54 24.95 -34.07
N PRO A 396 -0.77 25.99 -34.41
CA PRO A 396 0.34 26.46 -33.56
C PRO A 396 -0.18 27.02 -32.24
N LEU A 397 0.64 26.94 -31.17
CA LEU A 397 0.29 27.49 -29.85
C LEU A 397 0.24 29.04 -29.78
N ASN A 398 0.74 29.75 -30.80
CA ASN A 398 0.86 31.21 -30.83
C ASN A 398 -0.14 31.89 -31.81
N GLN A 399 -1.44 31.80 -31.55
CA GLN A 399 -2.43 32.68 -32.19
C GLN A 399 -3.43 33.22 -31.19
#